data_AF-A0A4R9BB95-F1
#
_entry.id   AF-A0A4R9BB95-F1
#
_cell.length_a   1.000
_cell.length_b   1.000
_cell.length_c   1.000
_cell.angle_alpha   90.00
_cell.angle_beta   90.00
_cell.angle_gamma   90.00
#
_symmetry.space_group_name_H-M   'P 1'
#
loop_
_entity.id
_entity.type
_entity.pdbx_description
1 polymer ?
#
loop_
_entity_poly.entity_id
_entity_poly.type
_entity_poly.pdbx_seq_one_letter_code
_entity_poly.pdbx_strand_id
1 'polypeptide(L)'
;MSTERLTWHGQHKKTLDRGARAADVMRNKMGSWPFVGAFLAIMAVWAVLNTVGLDRALHWDPYPFILLNLFLSMLAGLQGAILLIAAKRQDAISAALAQHDYDTDVAAKADIGLLMEVNNRQLEMIMDLRLLVTALHDERSGNPAPAAQ
;
A
#
# COMPACT_ATOMS: atom_id res chain seq x y z
N MET A 1 14.74 12.85 34.91
CA MET A 1 14.35 11.44 34.73
C MET A 1 13.29 11.40 33.64
N SER A 2 13.70 11.22 32.39
CA SER A 2 12.82 11.23 31.21
C SER A 2 12.25 9.82 31.04
N THR A 3 10.97 9.65 31.33
CA THR A 3 10.24 8.41 31.10
C THR A 3 10.13 8.16 29.59
N GLU A 4 10.94 7.23 29.11
CA GLU A 4 10.89 6.66 27.78
C GLU A 4 9.50 6.02 27.58
N ARG A 5 8.63 6.68 26.80
CA ARG A 5 7.32 6.13 26.45
C ARG A 5 7.54 4.96 25.49
N LEU A 6 7.56 3.73 26.01
CA LEU A 6 7.44 2.52 25.20
C LEU A 6 6.10 2.57 24.45
N THR A 7 6.12 3.01 23.20
CA THR A 7 4.97 2.94 22.30
C THR A 7 4.64 1.48 22.01
N TRP A 8 3.34 1.13 22.02
CA TRP A 8 2.80 -0.22 21.79
C TRP A 8 3.25 -0.89 20.47
N HIS A 9 3.82 -0.12 19.54
CA HIS A 9 4.36 -0.57 18.25
C HIS A 9 5.59 -1.48 18.36
N GLY A 10 6.30 -1.51 19.50
CA GLY A 10 7.52 -2.31 19.66
C GLY A 10 7.28 -3.78 20.00
N GLN A 11 6.22 -4.10 20.76
CA GLN A 11 6.04 -5.45 21.31
C GLN A 11 5.48 -6.48 20.31
N HIS A 12 4.74 -6.04 19.30
CA HIS A 12 4.20 -6.94 18.26
C HIS A 12 5.25 -7.38 17.23
N LYS A 13 6.37 -6.66 17.12
CA LYS A 13 7.33 -6.80 16.01
C LYS A 13 8.11 -8.13 16.02
N LYS A 14 8.17 -8.87 17.14
CA LYS A 14 9.01 -10.08 17.27
C LYS A 14 8.30 -11.39 16.89
N THR A 15 6.99 -11.51 17.08
CA THR A 15 6.20 -12.65 16.56
C THR A 15 5.74 -12.42 15.12
N LEU A 16 5.60 -11.16 14.70
CA LEU A 16 5.29 -10.76 13.32
C LEU A 16 6.39 -11.15 12.31
N ASP A 17 7.68 -11.12 12.67
CA ASP A 17 8.77 -11.19 11.68
C ASP A 17 9.06 -12.61 11.10
N ARG A 18 8.77 -13.69 11.85
CA ARG A 18 8.92 -15.06 11.31
C ARG A 18 7.65 -15.53 10.59
N GLY A 19 6.48 -15.26 11.18
CA GLY A 19 5.19 -15.60 10.58
C GLY A 19 4.92 -14.82 9.30
N ALA A 20 5.20 -13.51 9.28
CA ALA A 20 5.05 -12.69 8.08
C ALA A 20 5.99 -13.13 6.96
N ARG A 21 7.27 -13.42 7.26
CA ARG A 21 8.18 -13.96 6.23
C ARG A 21 7.72 -15.31 5.68
N ALA A 22 7.21 -16.21 6.52
CA ALA A 22 6.65 -17.47 6.05
C ALA A 22 5.42 -17.23 5.17
N ALA A 23 4.51 -16.34 5.58
CA ALA A 23 3.32 -15.97 4.81
C ALA A 23 3.67 -15.29 3.48
N ASP A 24 4.71 -14.45 3.43
CA ASP A 24 5.18 -13.79 2.21
C ASP A 24 5.80 -14.77 1.23
N VAL A 25 6.60 -15.73 1.72
CA VAL A 25 7.12 -16.81 0.90
C VAL A 25 5.99 -17.69 0.36
N MET A 26 4.99 -18.00 1.20
CA MET A 26 3.80 -18.75 0.80
C MET A 26 3.01 -18.00 -0.28
N ARG A 27 2.74 -16.71 -0.05
CA ARG A 27 2.05 -15.81 -0.99
C ARG A 27 2.74 -15.76 -2.35
N ASN A 28 4.06 -15.61 -2.36
CA ASN A 28 4.82 -15.52 -3.60
C ASN A 28 4.84 -16.83 -4.39
N LYS A 29 4.85 -17.99 -3.70
CA LYS A 29 4.83 -19.31 -4.36
C LYS A 29 3.42 -19.70 -4.84
N MET A 30 2.41 -19.52 -4.00
CA MET A 30 1.01 -19.87 -4.31
C MET A 30 0.34 -18.88 -5.28
N GLY A 31 0.80 -17.62 -5.32
CA GLY A 31 0.30 -16.57 -6.23
C GLY A 31 0.86 -16.65 -7.66
N SER A 32 1.21 -17.84 -8.15
CA SER A 32 1.88 -18.02 -9.45
C SER A 32 1.15 -19.03 -10.34
N TRP A 33 1.11 -18.76 -11.66
CA TRP A 33 0.57 -19.69 -12.65
C TRP A 33 1.17 -21.12 -12.61
N PRO A 34 2.49 -21.33 -12.39
CA PRO A 34 3.03 -22.69 -12.28
C PRO A 34 2.52 -23.47 -11.05
N PHE A 35 2.13 -22.79 -9.96
CA PHE A 35 1.51 -23.47 -8.81
C PHE A 35 0.16 -24.09 -9.18
N VAL A 36 -0.66 -23.37 -9.95
CA VAL A 36 -1.94 -23.87 -10.47
C VAL A 36 -1.70 -25.09 -11.37
N GLY A 37 -0.69 -25.03 -12.25
CA GLY A 37 -0.31 -26.15 -13.11
C GLY A 37 0.16 -27.39 -12.33
N ALA A 38 1.00 -27.21 -11.31
CA ALA A 38 1.45 -28.30 -10.45
C ALA A 38 0.29 -28.94 -9.66
N PHE A 39 -0.65 -28.13 -9.17
CA PHE A 39 -1.85 -28.60 -8.48
C PHE A 39 -2.72 -29.45 -9.41
N LEU A 40 -2.96 -29.00 -10.64
CA LEU A 40 -3.68 -29.76 -11.67
C LEU A 40 -2.96 -31.07 -12.04
N ALA A 41 -1.63 -31.04 -12.14
CA ALA A 41 -0.83 -32.23 -12.43
C ALA A 41 -0.93 -33.28 -11.31
N ILE A 42 -0.82 -32.87 -10.04
CA ILE A 42 -1.01 -33.77 -8.89
C ILE A 42 -2.42 -34.37 -8.89
N MET A 43 -3.44 -33.57 -9.20
CA MET A 43 -4.82 -34.05 -9.33
C MET A 43 -4.99 -35.05 -10.46
N ALA A 44 -4.37 -34.82 -11.63
CA ALA A 44 -4.39 -35.76 -12.73
C ALA A 44 -3.73 -37.09 -12.37
N VAL A 45 -2.57 -37.04 -11.69
CA VAL A 45 -1.88 -38.23 -11.16
C VAL A 45 -2.77 -38.98 -10.16
N TRP A 46 -3.47 -38.26 -9.29
CA TRP A 46 -4.34 -38.85 -8.28
C TRP A 46 -5.62 -39.46 -8.87
N ALA A 47 -6.21 -38.81 -9.87
CA ALA A 47 -7.31 -39.36 -10.66
C ALA A 47 -6.89 -40.65 -11.37
N VAL A 48 -5.71 -40.66 -12.00
CA VAL A 48 -5.16 -41.85 -12.68
C VAL A 48 -4.87 -42.98 -11.69
N LEU A 49 -4.27 -42.68 -10.53
CA LEU A 49 -4.02 -43.73 -9.53
C LEU A 49 -5.33 -44.32 -8.98
N ASN A 50 -6.33 -43.46 -8.78
CA ASN A 50 -7.64 -43.87 -8.30
C ASN A 50 -8.43 -44.68 -9.37
N THR A 51 -8.23 -44.44 -10.66
CA THR A 51 -8.85 -45.24 -11.74
C THR A 51 -8.10 -46.54 -12.01
N VAL A 52 -6.75 -46.54 -12.00
CA VAL A 52 -5.92 -47.73 -12.25
C VAL A 52 -5.93 -48.71 -11.06
N GLY A 53 -6.06 -48.22 -9.83
CA GLY A 53 -6.21 -49.06 -8.63
C GLY A 53 -7.58 -49.76 -8.51
N LEU A 54 -8.57 -49.36 -9.31
CA LEU A 54 -9.97 -49.80 -9.21
C LEU A 54 -10.36 -50.83 -10.28
N ASP A 55 -9.40 -51.38 -11.03
CA ASP A 55 -9.66 -52.34 -12.11
C ASP A 55 -10.01 -53.77 -11.62
N ARG A 56 -10.10 -54.01 -10.30
CA ARG A 56 -10.33 -55.37 -9.77
C ARG A 56 -11.78 -55.73 -9.43
N ALA A 57 -12.70 -54.77 -9.29
CA ALA A 57 -14.10 -55.09 -8.99
C ALA A 57 -15.06 -53.89 -9.17
N LEU A 58 -15.42 -53.61 -10.42
CA LEU A 58 -16.75 -53.10 -10.84
C LEU A 58 -17.57 -52.29 -9.80
N HIS A 59 -17.20 -51.06 -9.45
CA HIS A 59 -18.10 -50.13 -8.74
C HIS A 59 -17.74 -48.67 -9.06
N TRP A 60 -18.50 -48.07 -9.96
CA TRP A 60 -18.39 -46.66 -10.39
C TRP A 60 -18.98 -45.73 -9.31
N ASP A 61 -18.28 -45.64 -8.16
CA ASP A 61 -18.47 -44.75 -6.99
C ASP A 61 -19.59 -45.11 -5.97
N PRO A 62 -19.35 -46.04 -5.02
CA PRO A 62 -20.10 -46.18 -3.76
C PRO A 62 -19.52 -45.30 -2.63
N TYR A 63 -20.39 -44.91 -1.70
CA TYR A 63 -20.15 -44.02 -0.54
C TYR A 63 -18.81 -44.25 0.22
N PRO A 64 -18.07 -43.20 0.63
CA PRO A 64 -18.34 -41.76 0.49
C PRO A 64 -17.67 -41.21 -0.77
N PHE A 65 -18.42 -40.51 -1.62
CA PHE A 65 -18.01 -39.99 -2.93
C PHE A 65 -16.59 -39.40 -2.96
N ILE A 66 -15.59 -40.23 -3.26
CA ILE A 66 -14.18 -39.84 -3.13
C ILE A 66 -13.83 -38.81 -4.20
N LEU A 67 -14.43 -38.96 -5.39
CA LEU A 67 -14.27 -38.07 -6.53
C LEU A 67 -14.95 -36.72 -6.28
N LEU A 68 -16.16 -36.72 -5.74
CA LEU A 68 -16.88 -35.49 -5.39
C LEU A 68 -16.15 -34.72 -4.29
N ASN A 69 -15.70 -35.40 -3.23
CA ASN A 69 -14.95 -34.76 -2.15
C ASN A 69 -13.59 -34.21 -2.61
N LEU A 70 -12.92 -34.92 -3.54
CA LEU A 70 -11.68 -34.42 -4.15
C LEU A 70 -11.95 -33.18 -5.01
N PHE A 71 -13.02 -33.19 -5.80
CA PHE A 71 -13.43 -32.05 -6.62
C PHE A 71 -13.82 -30.82 -5.78
N LEU A 72 -14.59 -31.01 -4.71
CA LEU A 72 -14.96 -29.94 -3.78
C LEU A 72 -13.75 -29.36 -3.05
N SER A 73 -12.82 -30.22 -2.62
CA SER A 73 -11.55 -29.79 -1.99
C SER A 73 -10.66 -29.03 -2.98
N MET A 74 -10.65 -29.43 -4.26
CA MET A 74 -9.99 -28.70 -5.35
C MET A 74 -10.61 -27.34 -5.58
N LEU A 75 -11.94 -27.23 -5.60
CA LEU A 75 -12.64 -25.95 -5.74
C LEU A 75 -12.25 -24.97 -4.64
N ALA A 76 -12.20 -25.44 -3.38
CA ALA A 76 -11.75 -24.63 -2.26
C ALA A 76 -10.27 -24.21 -2.37
N GLY A 77 -9.38 -25.12 -2.79
CA GLY A 77 -7.97 -24.82 -2.99
C GLY A 77 -7.72 -23.81 -4.12
N LEU A 78 -8.42 -23.96 -5.24
CA LEU A 78 -8.36 -23.06 -6.38
C LEU A 78 -8.89 -21.66 -6.01
N GLN A 79 -9.97 -21.59 -5.23
CA GLN A 79 -10.47 -20.32 -4.70
C GLN A 79 -9.42 -19.58 -3.87
N GLY A 80 -8.73 -20.29 -2.97
CA GLY A 80 -7.64 -19.72 -2.17
C GLY A 80 -6.47 -19.21 -3.03
N ALA A 81 -6.08 -19.96 -4.07
CA ALA A 81 -5.02 -19.54 -4.98
C ALA A 81 -5.40 -18.31 -5.81
N ILE A 82 -6.61 -18.28 -6.37
CA ILE A 82 -7.12 -17.14 -7.14
C ILE A 82 -7.17 -15.89 -6.26
N LEU A 83 -7.66 -16.01 -5.01
CA LEU A 83 -7.68 -14.90 -4.05
C LEU A 83 -6.28 -14.34 -3.82
N LEU A 84 -5.28 -15.21 -3.67
CA LEU A 84 -3.91 -14.82 -3.41
C LEU A 84 -3.22 -14.17 -4.62
N ILE A 85 -3.52 -14.64 -5.83
CA ILE A 85 -3.06 -14.02 -7.08
C ILE A 85 -3.67 -12.62 -7.23
N ALA A 86 -4.98 -12.49 -6.97
CA ALA A 86 -5.67 -11.21 -7.02
C ALA A 86 -5.10 -10.23 -5.99
N ALA A 87 -4.84 -10.69 -4.76
CA ALA A 87 -4.21 -9.89 -3.73
C ALA A 87 -2.81 -9.42 -4.14
N LYS A 88 -1.94 -10.31 -4.64
CA LYS A 88 -0.60 -9.95 -5.11
C LYS A 88 -0.63 -8.90 -6.22
N ARG A 89 -1.57 -9.01 -7.17
CA ARG A 89 -1.74 -8.01 -8.24
C ARG A 89 -2.20 -6.67 -7.68
N GLN A 90 -3.15 -6.68 -6.75
CA GLN A 90 -3.67 -5.47 -6.13
C GLN A 90 -2.59 -4.74 -5.32
N ASP A 91 -1.79 -5.48 -4.55
CA ASP A 91 -0.67 -4.93 -3.78
C ASP A 91 0.35 -4.22 -4.68
N ALA A 92 0.66 -4.80 -5.85
CA ALA A 92 1.58 -4.20 -6.81
C ALA A 92 1.03 -2.89 -7.40
N ILE A 93 -0.26 -2.85 -7.70
CA ILE A 93 -0.94 -1.63 -8.18
C ILE A 93 -0.94 -0.56 -7.07
N SER A 94 -1.31 -0.94 -5.85
CA SER A 94 -1.31 -0.04 -4.70
C SER A 94 0.07 0.53 -4.40
N ALA A 95 1.14 -0.26 -4.54
CA ALA A 95 2.51 0.22 -4.39
C ALA A 95 2.90 1.23 -5.48
N ALA A 96 2.51 0.99 -6.73
CA ALA A 96 2.77 1.91 -7.84
C ALA A 96 2.00 3.23 -7.67
N LEU A 97 0.73 3.16 -7.26
CA LEU A 97 -0.08 4.34 -6.96
C LEU A 97 0.52 5.14 -5.81
N ALA A 98 0.95 4.48 -4.73
CA ALA A 98 1.58 5.16 -3.60
C ALA A 98 2.87 5.90 -4.00
N GLN A 99 3.65 5.36 -4.92
CA GLN A 99 4.83 6.06 -5.45
C GLN A 99 4.44 7.29 -6.27
N HIS A 100 3.43 7.16 -7.14
CA HIS A 100 2.94 8.28 -7.94
C HIS A 100 2.33 9.40 -7.09
N ASP A 101 1.57 9.03 -6.05
CA ASP A 101 1.00 9.97 -5.08
C ASP A 101 2.13 10.70 -4.33
N TYR A 102 3.18 9.98 -3.91
CA TYR A 102 4.34 10.58 -3.27
C TYR A 102 5.04 11.60 -4.17
N ASP A 103 5.28 11.26 -5.44
CA ASP A 103 5.95 12.17 -6.39
C ASP A 103 5.08 13.41 -6.65
N THR A 104 3.76 13.25 -6.74
CA THR A 104 2.80 14.34 -6.89
C THR A 104 2.78 15.25 -5.66
N ASP A 105 2.79 14.67 -4.46
CA ASP A 105 2.82 15.41 -3.20
C ASP A 105 4.10 16.23 -3.04
N VAL A 106 5.25 15.68 -3.46
CA VAL A 106 6.53 16.40 -3.45
C VAL A 106 6.50 17.58 -4.43
N ALA A 107 5.99 17.37 -5.64
CA ALA A 107 5.84 18.44 -6.63
C ALA A 107 4.88 19.54 -6.12
N ALA A 108 3.72 19.15 -5.60
CA ALA A 108 2.75 20.08 -5.02
C ALA A 108 3.36 20.88 -3.85
N LYS A 109 4.17 20.24 -3.00
CA LYS A 109 4.87 20.91 -1.91
C LYS A 109 5.88 21.95 -2.42
N ALA A 110 6.58 21.66 -3.51
CA ALA A 110 7.50 22.62 -4.14
C ALA A 110 6.73 23.83 -4.70
N ASP A 111 5.63 23.60 -5.41
CA ASP A 111 4.78 24.66 -5.95
C ASP A 111 4.19 25.55 -4.84
N ILE A 112 3.70 24.94 -3.75
CA ILE A 112 3.23 25.68 -2.57
C ILE A 112 4.36 26.52 -1.96
N GLY A 113 5.58 25.98 -1.91
CA GLY A 113 6.75 26.71 -1.46
C GLY A 113 7.02 27.97 -2.28
N LEU A 114 6.94 27.87 -3.61
CA LEU A 114 7.09 29.00 -4.53
C LEU A 114 5.96 30.03 -4.35
N LEU A 115 4.72 29.57 -4.23
CA LEU A 115 3.57 30.45 -3.97
C LEU A 115 3.74 31.21 -2.65
N MET A 116 4.26 30.54 -1.61
CA MET A 116 4.51 31.16 -0.32
C MET A 116 5.64 32.19 -0.38
N GLU A 117 6.68 31.94 -1.17
CA GLU A 117 7.73 32.92 -1.43
C GLU A 117 7.19 34.16 -2.15
N VAL A 118 6.39 33.98 -3.21
CA VAL A 118 5.74 35.09 -3.92
C VAL A 118 4.83 35.88 -2.98
N ASN A 119 4.06 35.19 -2.13
CA ASN A 119 3.18 35.84 -1.16
C ASN A 119 3.97 36.68 -0.14
N ASN A 120 5.08 36.15 0.39
CA ASN A 120 5.95 36.89 1.31
C ASN A 120 6.55 38.14 0.63
N ARG A 121 7.03 38.03 -0.61
CA ARG A 121 7.53 39.18 -1.38
C ARG A 121 6.44 40.23 -1.62
N GLN A 122 5.20 39.79 -1.89
CA GLN A 122 4.07 40.71 -2.03
C GLN A 122 3.79 41.47 -0.73
N LEU A 123 3.88 40.80 0.42
CA LEU A 123 3.70 41.45 1.73
C LEU A 123 4.79 42.50 1.99
N GLU A 124 6.06 42.20 1.67
CA GLU A 124 7.17 43.16 1.78
C GLU A 124 6.92 44.41 0.91
N MET A 125 6.56 44.22 -0.37
CA MET A 125 6.25 45.36 -1.26
C MET A 125 5.08 46.21 -0.76
N ILE A 126 4.04 45.58 -0.19
CA ILE A 126 2.90 46.31 0.39
C ILE A 126 3.34 47.13 1.61
N MET A 127 4.23 46.60 2.45
CA MET A 127 4.79 47.33 3.59
C MET A 127 5.62 48.53 3.15
N ASP A 128 6.49 48.36 2.14
CA ASP A 128 7.29 49.46 1.59
C ASP A 128 6.41 50.56 1.00
N LEU A 129 5.39 50.18 0.22
CA LEU A 129 4.42 51.14 -0.33
C LEU A 129 3.66 51.88 0.78
N ARG A 130 3.24 51.17 1.84
CA ARG A 130 2.61 51.78 3.01
C ARG A 130 3.52 52.82 3.66
N LEU A 131 4.80 52.50 3.85
CA LEU A 131 5.77 53.40 4.46
C LEU A 131 6.01 54.66 3.61
N LEU A 132 6.17 54.50 2.30
CA LEU A 132 6.34 55.61 1.37
C LEU A 132 5.11 56.53 1.37
N VAL A 133 3.90 55.96 1.34
CA VAL A 133 2.65 56.75 1.37
C VAL A 133 2.53 57.52 2.69
N THR A 134 2.86 56.91 3.83
CA THR A 134 2.84 57.62 5.13
C THR A 134 3.88 58.74 5.19
N ALA A 135 5.10 58.51 4.69
CA ALA A 135 6.15 59.52 4.67
C ALA A 135 5.79 60.73 3.79
N LEU A 136 5.25 60.47 2.58
CA LEU A 136 4.77 61.52 1.68
C LEU A 136 3.58 62.30 2.26
N HIS A 137 2.69 61.61 2.98
CA HIS A 137 1.57 62.26 3.66
C HIS A 137 2.07 63.21 4.76
N ASP A 138 3.06 62.79 5.55
CA ASP A 138 3.64 63.57 6.64
C ASP A 138 4.37 64.82 6.11
N GLU A 139 5.21 64.67 5.08
CA GLU A 139 5.86 65.80 4.39
C GLU A 139 4.85 66.80 3.83
N ARG A 140 3.79 66.31 3.17
CA ARG A 140 2.76 67.18 2.59
C ARG A 140 1.88 67.86 3.63
N SER A 141 1.79 67.32 4.85
CA SER A 141 1.04 67.89 5.96
C SER A 141 1.78 69.02 6.70
N GLY A 142 3.07 69.25 6.41
CA GLY A 142 3.84 70.39 6.91
C GLY A 142 4.24 70.30 8.39
N ASN A 143 4.22 69.11 8.99
CA ASN A 143 4.63 68.90 10.38
C ASN A 143 6.01 68.20 10.41
N PRO A 144 7.07 68.82 10.96
CA PRO A 144 8.36 68.15 11.08
C PRO A 144 8.26 66.98 12.09
N ALA A 145 8.71 65.80 11.67
CA ALA A 145 8.71 64.56 12.47
C ALA A 145 9.26 64.79 13.89
N PRO A 146 8.69 64.14 14.94
CA PRO A 146 9.18 64.28 16.30
C PRO A 146 10.62 63.76 16.38
N ALA A 147 11.54 64.67 16.66
CA ALA A 147 12.96 64.37 16.85
C ALA A 147 13.12 63.23 17.85
N ALA A 148 13.82 62.17 17.42
CA ALA A 148 14.30 61.12 18.28
C ALA A 148 15.07 61.72 19.48
N GLN A 149 14.60 61.44 20.69
CA GLN A 149 15.30 61.58 21.96
C GLN A 149 15.47 60.19 22.57
#